data_AF-A0AAV5TGP7-F1
#
_entry.id   AF-A0AAV5TGP7-F1
#
_cell.length_a   1.000
_cell.length_b   1.000
_cell.length_c   1.000
_cell.angle_alpha   90.00
_cell.angle_beta   90.00
_cell.angle_gamma   90.00
#
_symmetry.space_group_name_H-M   'P 1'
#
loop_
_entity.id
_entity.type
_entity.pdbx_description
1 polymer ?
#
loop_
_entity_poly.entity_id
_entity_poly.type
_entity_poly.pdbx_seq_one_letter_code
_entity_poly.pdbx_strand_id
1 'polypeptide(L)'
;DWPQFHDFLFQLNGTPLVQLTYAHRYTCVNGQILGVTLNSLSRLIIIDSQTRPSLQMLENLSTVKVALIHCTPPILFGAYVFLGQTHSHFELIHSLNRIARITDVQYVQINSVVTFITSFSGACISSMCYILILLTLRRGSLHLRNTEFSLLITSFVLFLCLCALSAFYFTNGLLSFINLDDMYVLRMHYYCVSIPISLLNPWCLLLTSSKL
;
A
#
# COMPACT_ATOMS: atom_id res chain seq x y z
N ASP A 1 -20.66 6.82 12.26
CA ASP A 1 -21.47 6.92 11.03
C ASP A 1 -21.98 8.31 10.82
N TRP A 2 -22.36 8.58 9.58
CA TRP A 2 -22.90 9.86 9.13
C TRP A 2 -24.29 9.63 8.53
N PRO A 3 -25.35 9.57 9.37
CA PRO A 3 -26.69 9.21 8.94
C PRO A 3 -27.23 10.07 7.80
N GLN A 4 -26.81 11.33 7.73
CA GLN A 4 -27.23 12.26 6.68
C GLN A 4 -26.76 11.83 5.27
N PHE A 5 -25.74 10.98 5.16
CA PHE A 5 -25.25 10.46 3.89
C PHE A 5 -25.83 9.10 3.52
N HIS A 6 -26.69 8.50 4.37
CA HIS A 6 -27.21 7.16 4.12
C HIS A 6 -28.02 7.10 2.81
N ASP A 7 -28.93 8.05 2.59
CA ASP A 7 -29.72 8.12 1.36
C ASP A 7 -28.83 8.31 0.13
N PHE A 8 -27.81 9.16 0.23
CA PHE A 8 -26.83 9.34 -0.84
C PHE A 8 -26.09 8.04 -1.16
N LEU A 9 -25.63 7.30 -0.15
CA LEU A 9 -24.94 6.03 -0.34
C LEU A 9 -25.85 4.97 -0.98
N PHE A 10 -27.11 4.88 -0.56
CA PHE A 10 -28.07 3.95 -1.17
C PHE A 10 -28.42 4.32 -2.61
N GLN A 11 -28.47 5.61 -2.95
CA GLN A 11 -28.67 6.06 -4.34
C GLN A 11 -27.52 5.66 -5.28
N LEU A 12 -26.33 5.37 -4.74
CA LEU A 12 -25.22 4.85 -5.54
C LEU A 12 -25.41 3.38 -5.91
N ASN A 13 -26.29 2.63 -5.24
CA ASN A 13 -26.55 1.23 -5.57
C ASN A 13 -27.04 1.09 -7.01
N GLY A 14 -26.52 0.10 -7.74
CA GLY A 14 -26.81 -0.09 -9.17
C GLY A 14 -26.01 0.81 -10.12
N THR A 15 -25.21 1.75 -9.59
CA THR A 15 -24.27 2.55 -10.40
C THR A 15 -22.88 1.90 -10.43
N PRO A 16 -22.05 2.17 -11.46
CA PRO A 16 -20.66 1.68 -11.49
C PRO A 16 -19.78 2.32 -10.41
N LEU A 17 -20.22 3.39 -9.75
CA LEU A 17 -19.40 4.12 -8.77
C LEU A 17 -19.08 3.27 -7.53
N VAL A 18 -19.99 2.41 -7.07
CA VAL A 18 -19.72 1.56 -5.90
C VAL A 18 -18.60 0.58 -6.21
N GLN A 19 -18.64 -0.05 -7.39
CA GLN A 19 -17.58 -0.95 -7.82
C GLN A 19 -16.28 -0.20 -8.15
N LEU A 20 -16.37 0.99 -8.75
CA LEU A 20 -15.20 1.81 -9.06
C LEU A 20 -14.46 2.24 -7.80
N THR A 21 -15.17 2.68 -6.75
CA THR A 21 -14.53 3.03 -5.46
C THR A 21 -13.86 1.83 -4.80
N TYR A 22 -14.40 0.62 -5.00
CA TYR A 22 -13.78 -0.61 -4.51
C TYR A 22 -12.50 -0.96 -5.26
N ALA A 23 -12.55 -0.95 -6.60
CA ALA A 23 -11.39 -1.17 -7.46
C ALA A 23 -10.29 -0.13 -7.24
N HIS A 24 -10.68 1.15 -7.14
CA HIS A 24 -9.78 2.25 -6.85
C HIS A 24 -9.02 2.04 -5.54
N ARG A 25 -9.71 1.61 -4.46
CA ARG A 25 -9.06 1.31 -3.18
C ARG A 25 -7.92 0.29 -3.35
N TYR A 26 -8.17 -0.83 -4.02
CA TYR A 26 -7.12 -1.84 -4.22
C TYR A 26 -6.02 -1.41 -5.19
N THR A 27 -6.36 -0.59 -6.17
CA THR A 27 -5.37 0.03 -7.06
C THR A 27 -4.42 0.90 -6.24
N CYS A 28 -4.94 1.79 -5.39
CA CYS A 28 -4.13 2.64 -4.53
C CYS A 28 -3.28 1.83 -3.55
N VAL A 29 -3.86 0.81 -2.90
CA VAL A 29 -3.13 -0.03 -1.93
C VAL A 29 -1.98 -0.77 -2.57
N ASN A 30 -2.21 -1.42 -3.71
CA ASN A 30 -1.14 -2.15 -4.39
C ASN A 30 -0.09 -1.19 -4.95
N GLY A 31 -0.49 0.00 -5.42
CA GLY A 31 0.43 1.07 -5.78
C GLY A 31 1.29 1.49 -4.59
N GLN A 32 0.68 1.72 -3.43
CA GLN A 32 1.39 2.07 -2.19
C GLN A 32 2.40 0.99 -1.78
N ILE A 33 1.99 -0.28 -1.77
CA ILE A 33 2.87 -1.43 -1.43
C ILE A 33 4.11 -1.45 -2.35
N LEU A 34 3.86 -1.37 -3.66
CA LEU A 34 4.92 -1.41 -4.66
C LEU A 34 5.81 -0.17 -4.56
N GLY A 35 5.23 1.00 -4.32
CA GLY A 35 5.96 2.26 -4.12
C GLY A 35 6.92 2.19 -2.94
N VAL A 36 6.47 1.69 -1.79
CA VAL A 36 7.32 1.51 -0.61
C VAL A 36 8.46 0.52 -0.91
N THR A 37 8.15 -0.58 -1.58
CA THR A 37 9.14 -1.62 -1.91
C THR A 37 10.20 -1.10 -2.89
N LEU A 38 9.78 -0.40 -3.94
CA LEU A 38 10.68 0.24 -4.90
C LEU A 38 11.52 1.34 -4.24
N ASN A 39 10.95 2.10 -3.31
CA ASN A 39 11.69 3.09 -2.54
C ASN A 39 12.78 2.42 -1.67
N SER A 40 12.48 1.32 -0.97
CA SER A 40 13.49 0.57 -0.21
C SER A 40 14.61 0.01 -1.09
N LEU A 41 14.28 -0.52 -2.28
CA LEU A 41 15.26 -0.97 -3.27
C LEU A 41 16.12 0.20 -3.77
N SER A 42 15.51 1.34 -4.10
CA SER A 42 16.22 2.54 -4.54
C SER A 42 17.23 3.01 -3.50
N ARG A 43 16.87 3.02 -2.20
CA ARG A 43 17.79 3.39 -1.12
C ARG A 43 18.96 2.40 -1.00
N LEU A 44 18.70 1.11 -1.13
CA LEU A 44 19.77 0.11 -1.15
C LEU A 44 20.72 0.34 -2.32
N ILE A 45 20.19 0.55 -3.52
CA ILE A 45 20.98 0.77 -4.73
C ILE A 45 21.87 2.00 -4.58
N ILE A 46 21.33 3.13 -4.10
CA ILE A 46 22.11 4.38 -3.93
C ILE A 46 23.27 4.19 -2.92
N ILE A 47 23.05 3.42 -1.85
CA ILE A 47 24.07 3.17 -0.84
C ILE A 47 25.11 2.15 -1.32
N ASP A 48 24.67 1.11 -2.03
CA ASP A 48 25.55 0.04 -2.53
C ASP A 48 26.27 0.43 -3.83
N SER A 49 25.71 1.28 -4.68
CA SER A 49 26.32 1.78 -5.93
C SER A 49 27.57 2.61 -5.66
N GLN A 50 27.63 3.30 -4.52
CA GLN A 50 28.84 3.95 -4.00
C GLN A 50 29.97 2.95 -3.72
N THR A 51 29.65 1.67 -3.54
CA THR A 51 30.62 0.60 -3.28
C THR A 51 30.75 -0.41 -4.42
N ARG A 52 29.78 -0.49 -5.35
CA ARG A 52 29.72 -1.47 -6.44
C ARG A 52 29.22 -0.84 -7.76
N PRO A 53 30.09 -0.67 -8.78
CA PRO A 53 29.72 -0.02 -10.04
C PRO A 53 28.70 -0.79 -10.88
N SER A 54 28.54 -2.10 -10.69
CA SER A 54 27.57 -2.93 -11.43
C SER A 54 26.11 -2.53 -11.22
N LEU A 55 25.79 -1.81 -10.13
CA LEU A 55 24.45 -1.33 -9.81
C LEU A 55 24.09 0.03 -10.47
N GLN A 56 25.06 0.71 -11.10
CA GLN A 56 24.84 1.98 -11.81
C GLN A 56 23.86 1.85 -12.99
N MET A 57 23.71 0.66 -13.57
CA MET A 57 22.73 0.43 -14.64
C MET A 57 21.29 0.62 -14.15
N LEU A 58 20.99 0.30 -12.88
CA LEU A 58 19.64 0.46 -12.32
C LEU A 58 19.32 1.93 -12.00
N GLU A 59 20.33 2.76 -11.73
CA GLU A 59 20.17 4.21 -11.54
C GLU A 59 19.78 4.92 -12.86
N ASN A 60 20.17 4.34 -14.01
CA ASN A 60 19.91 4.89 -15.34
C ASN A 60 18.57 4.45 -15.95
N LEU A 61 17.66 3.86 -15.16
CA LEU A 61 16.32 3.53 -15.64
C LEU A 61 15.52 4.81 -15.93
N SER A 62 15.03 4.95 -17.17
CA SER A 62 14.18 6.07 -17.55
C SER A 62 12.93 6.15 -16.66
N THR A 63 12.51 7.37 -16.31
CA THR A 63 11.30 7.63 -15.51
C THR A 63 10.06 6.94 -16.06
N VAL A 64 9.92 6.84 -17.38
CA VAL A 64 8.81 6.15 -18.05
C VAL A 64 8.78 4.66 -17.70
N LYS A 65 9.93 3.98 -17.74
CA LYS A 65 10.03 2.56 -17.37
C LYS A 65 9.68 2.34 -15.90
N VAL A 66 10.17 3.21 -15.01
CA VAL A 66 9.85 3.14 -13.57
C VAL A 66 8.35 3.35 -13.34
N ALA A 67 7.74 4.33 -14.02
CA ALA A 67 6.31 4.58 -13.95
C ALA A 67 5.49 3.38 -14.47
N LEU A 68 5.90 2.76 -15.58
CA LEU A 68 5.23 1.56 -16.10
C LEU A 68 5.33 0.38 -15.12
N ILE A 69 6.51 0.13 -14.54
CA ILE A 69 6.70 -0.92 -13.52
C ILE A 69 5.80 -0.66 -12.30
N HIS A 70 5.71 0.59 -11.86
CA HIS A 70 4.93 0.97 -10.68
C HIS A 70 3.41 0.96 -10.92
N CYS A 71 2.95 1.44 -12.07
CA CYS A 71 1.52 1.63 -12.33
C CYS A 71 0.84 0.37 -12.89
N THR A 72 1.54 -0.45 -13.67
CA THR A 72 0.91 -1.55 -14.41
C THR A 72 0.29 -2.61 -13.48
N PRO A 73 1.01 -3.19 -12.48
CA PRO A 73 0.43 -4.23 -11.64
C PRO A 73 -0.80 -3.75 -10.83
N PRO A 74 -0.78 -2.57 -10.18
CA PRO A 74 -1.95 -2.06 -9.46
C PRO A 74 -3.15 -1.77 -10.37
N ILE A 75 -2.93 -1.21 -11.56
CA ILE A 75 -4.01 -0.92 -12.52
C ILE A 75 -4.64 -2.21 -13.03
N LEU A 76 -3.84 -3.23 -13.36
CA LEU A 76 -4.36 -4.52 -13.81
C LEU A 76 -5.19 -5.19 -12.71
N PHE A 77 -4.73 -5.16 -11.46
CA PHE A 77 -5.50 -5.70 -10.35
C PHE A 77 -6.79 -4.91 -10.10
N GLY A 78 -6.73 -3.57 -10.17
CA GLY A 78 -7.91 -2.71 -10.11
C GLY A 78 -8.92 -3.02 -11.21
N ALA A 79 -8.45 -3.20 -12.45
CA ALA A 79 -9.30 -3.58 -13.58
C ALA A 79 -9.95 -4.96 -13.37
N TYR A 80 -9.22 -5.93 -12.82
CA TYR A 80 -9.79 -7.23 -12.43
C TYR A 80 -10.88 -7.08 -11.36
N VAL A 81 -10.65 -6.26 -10.33
CA VAL A 81 -11.69 -5.98 -9.30
C VAL A 81 -12.90 -5.32 -9.95
N PHE A 82 -12.71 -4.36 -10.85
CA PHE A 82 -13.80 -3.62 -11.46
C PHE A 82 -14.64 -4.45 -12.44
N LEU A 83 -13.99 -5.18 -13.34
CA LEU A 83 -14.63 -5.88 -14.46
C LEU A 83 -14.91 -7.37 -14.17
N GLY A 84 -14.15 -7.98 -13.27
CA GLY A 84 -14.13 -9.43 -13.05
C GLY A 84 -14.82 -9.91 -11.78
N GLN A 85 -15.34 -9.01 -10.94
CA GLN A 85 -16.00 -9.35 -9.67
C GLN A 85 -17.47 -8.94 -9.68
N THR A 86 -18.26 -9.58 -8.82
CA THR A 86 -19.66 -9.17 -8.62
C THR A 86 -19.71 -7.74 -8.08
N HIS A 87 -20.72 -7.01 -8.52
CA HIS A 87 -20.86 -5.59 -8.18
C HIS A 87 -21.18 -5.42 -6.70
N SER A 88 -20.38 -4.59 -6.05
CA SER A 88 -20.58 -4.20 -4.66
C SER A 88 -21.76 -3.24 -4.53
N HIS A 89 -22.41 -3.24 -3.37
CA HIS A 89 -23.51 -2.35 -3.03
C HIS A 89 -23.41 -1.91 -1.56
N PHE A 90 -24.11 -0.85 -1.18
CA PHE A 90 -24.25 -0.41 0.20
C PHE A 90 -25.49 -1.03 0.83
N GLU A 91 -25.32 -1.56 2.04
CA GLU A 91 -26.39 -2.14 2.85
C GLU A 91 -26.23 -1.72 4.32
N LEU A 92 -27.34 -1.65 5.05
CA LEU A 92 -27.34 -1.48 6.50
C LEU A 92 -27.06 -2.83 7.16
N ILE A 93 -25.90 -2.96 7.81
CA ILE A 93 -25.60 -4.11 8.65
C ILE A 93 -26.34 -3.93 9.97
N HIS A 94 -27.44 -4.66 10.15
CA HIS A 94 -28.31 -4.55 11.32
C HIS A 94 -27.60 -4.85 12.64
N SER A 95 -26.69 -5.82 12.68
CA SER A 95 -25.91 -6.17 13.88
C SER A 95 -25.02 -5.02 14.37
N LEU A 96 -24.52 -4.20 13.44
CA LEU A 96 -23.66 -3.06 13.72
C LEU A 96 -24.42 -1.73 13.76
N ASN A 97 -25.68 -1.72 13.32
CA ASN A 97 -26.51 -0.54 13.07
C ASN A 97 -25.80 0.53 12.21
N ARG A 98 -25.17 0.08 11.11
CA ARG A 98 -24.28 0.91 10.28
C ARG A 98 -24.32 0.54 8.81
N ILE A 99 -24.06 1.50 7.93
CA ILE A 99 -23.95 1.23 6.50
C ILE A 99 -22.53 0.77 6.17
N ALA A 100 -22.43 -0.33 5.45
CA ALA A 100 -21.18 -0.80 4.89
C ALA A 100 -21.33 -1.10 3.40
N ARG A 101 -20.22 -1.02 2.67
CA ARG A 101 -20.16 -1.61 1.33
C ARG A 101 -20.05 -3.12 1.47
N ILE A 102 -21.07 -3.81 1.01
CA ILE A 102 -21.12 -5.26 0.90
C ILE A 102 -20.57 -5.66 -0.47
N THR A 103 -19.68 -6.64 -0.43
CA THR A 103 -19.11 -7.33 -1.59
C THR A 103 -19.21 -8.81 -1.28
N ASP A 104 -19.36 -9.66 -2.30
CA ASP A 104 -19.31 -11.10 -2.11
C ASP A 104 -18.08 -11.50 -1.26
N VAL A 105 -18.35 -12.30 -0.23
CA VAL A 105 -17.35 -12.74 0.75
C VAL A 105 -16.19 -13.46 0.07
N GLN A 106 -16.45 -14.20 -1.03
CA GLN A 106 -15.40 -14.86 -1.80
C GLN A 106 -14.42 -13.84 -2.40
N TYR A 107 -14.90 -12.74 -2.99
CA TYR A 107 -14.01 -11.71 -3.53
C TYR A 107 -13.31 -10.92 -2.44
N VAL A 108 -13.97 -10.73 -1.30
CA VAL A 108 -13.34 -10.18 -0.11
C VAL A 108 -12.14 -11.03 0.34
N GLN A 109 -12.31 -12.36 0.39
CA GLN A 109 -11.25 -13.30 0.74
C GLN A 109 -10.10 -13.24 -0.28
N ILE A 110 -10.41 -13.37 -1.58
CA ILE A 110 -9.42 -13.31 -2.66
C ILE A 110 -8.62 -12.00 -2.59
N ASN A 111 -9.31 -10.87 -2.54
CA ASN A 111 -8.65 -9.57 -2.53
C ASN A 111 -7.80 -9.36 -1.28
N SER A 112 -8.24 -9.89 -0.12
CA SER A 112 -7.46 -9.82 1.12
C SER A 112 -6.20 -10.67 1.05
N VAL A 113 -6.31 -11.90 0.54
CA VAL A 113 -5.17 -12.82 0.39
C VAL A 113 -4.15 -12.27 -0.61
N VAL A 114 -4.60 -11.81 -1.78
CA VAL A 114 -3.69 -11.23 -2.78
C VAL A 114 -2.97 -10.02 -2.18
N THR A 115 -3.70 -9.09 -1.56
CA THR A 115 -3.09 -7.90 -0.97
C THR A 115 -2.17 -8.23 0.20
N PHE A 116 -2.50 -9.25 1.01
CA PHE A 116 -1.63 -9.76 2.06
C PHE A 116 -0.32 -10.32 1.49
N ILE A 117 -0.39 -11.20 0.49
CA ILE A 117 0.79 -11.79 -0.15
C ILE A 117 1.67 -10.70 -0.76
N THR A 118 1.07 -9.74 -1.47
CA THR A 118 1.80 -8.62 -2.09
C THR A 118 2.44 -7.71 -1.03
N SER A 119 1.73 -7.35 0.05
CA SER A 119 2.30 -6.52 1.13
C SER A 119 3.35 -7.27 1.95
N PHE A 120 3.15 -8.55 2.24
CA PHE A 120 4.10 -9.38 2.96
C PHE A 120 5.40 -9.58 2.17
N SER A 121 5.29 -9.93 0.88
CA SER A 121 6.47 -10.04 0.00
C SER A 121 7.23 -8.72 -0.11
N GLY A 122 6.51 -7.60 -0.29
CA GLY A 122 7.11 -6.26 -0.25
C GLY A 122 7.82 -5.95 1.07
N ALA A 123 7.23 -6.34 2.21
CA ALA A 123 7.84 -6.19 3.52
C ALA A 123 9.11 -7.05 3.67
N CYS A 124 9.11 -8.30 3.20
CA CYS A 124 10.30 -9.15 3.20
C CYS A 124 11.44 -8.54 2.38
N ILE A 125 11.15 -8.08 1.15
CA ILE A 125 12.13 -7.42 0.29
C ILE A 125 12.67 -6.15 0.97
N SER A 126 11.79 -5.32 1.51
CA SER A 126 12.17 -4.08 2.19
C SER A 126 13.02 -4.35 3.44
N SER A 127 12.67 -5.36 4.23
CA SER A 127 13.44 -5.81 5.40
C SER A 127 14.86 -6.22 5.01
N MET A 128 15.00 -7.03 3.95
CA MET A 128 16.32 -7.39 3.42
C MET A 128 17.12 -6.17 2.98
N CYS A 129 16.48 -5.20 2.31
CA CYS A 129 17.13 -3.95 1.92
C CYS A 129 17.68 -3.19 3.13
N TYR A 130 16.89 -3.00 4.19
CA TYR A 130 17.37 -2.30 5.38
C TYR A 130 18.46 -3.06 6.14
N ILE A 131 18.38 -4.38 6.21
CA ILE A 131 19.45 -5.20 6.80
C ILE A 131 20.77 -4.97 6.04
N LEU A 132 20.74 -5.02 4.70
CA LEU A 132 21.92 -4.79 3.87
C LEU A 132 22.45 -3.36 4.03
N ILE A 133 21.57 -2.35 4.04
CA ILE A 133 21.96 -0.96 4.29
C ILE A 133 22.67 -0.83 5.64
N LEU A 134 22.11 -1.40 6.71
CA LEU A 134 22.71 -1.35 8.05
C LEU A 134 24.08 -2.06 8.09
N LEU A 135 24.23 -3.17 7.38
CA LEU A 135 25.52 -3.87 7.27
C LEU A 135 26.56 -3.03 6.52
N THR A 136 26.18 -2.36 5.44
CA THR A 136 27.08 -1.48 4.67
C THR A 136 27.50 -0.27 5.49
N LEU A 137 26.57 0.36 6.23
CA LEU A 137 26.88 1.50 7.10
C LEU A 137 27.78 1.12 8.28
N ARG A 138 27.57 -0.06 8.88
CA ARG A 138 28.42 -0.57 9.98
C ARG A 138 29.87 -0.81 9.56
N ARG A 139 30.14 -1.10 8.28
CA ARG A 139 31.51 -1.29 7.76
C ARG A 139 32.32 0.02 7.64
N GLY A 140 31.75 1.16 8.04
CA GLY A 140 32.51 2.38 8.35
C GLY A 140 33.01 3.18 7.15
N SER A 141 32.57 2.87 5.93
CA SER A 141 33.09 3.51 4.72
C SER A 141 32.29 4.72 4.22
N LEU A 142 31.11 5.00 4.78
CA LEU A 142 30.17 5.97 4.20
C LEU A 142 29.70 7.01 5.22
N HIS A 143 30.06 8.27 4.99
CA HIS A 143 29.49 9.40 5.71
C HIS A 143 28.21 9.85 4.98
N LEU A 144 27.04 9.50 5.54
CA LEU A 144 25.75 9.93 5.00
C LEU A 144 25.56 11.43 5.26
N ARG A 145 25.17 12.17 4.23
CA ARG A 145 24.70 13.55 4.41
C ARG A 145 23.39 13.55 5.21
N ASN A 146 23.16 14.59 6.02
CA ASN A 146 21.94 14.71 6.83
C ASN A 146 20.62 14.54 6.03
N THR A 147 20.63 14.91 4.74
CA THR A 147 19.50 14.68 3.83
C THR A 147 19.23 13.19 3.57
N GLU A 148 20.28 12.41 3.32
CA GLU A 148 20.19 10.98 3.04
C GLU A 148 19.76 10.21 4.29
N PHE A 149 20.24 10.62 5.46
CA PHE A 149 19.83 10.03 6.72
C PHE A 149 18.34 10.28 7.02
N SER A 150 17.85 11.51 6.79
CA SER A 150 16.42 11.83 6.93
C SER A 150 15.57 10.99 5.97
N LEU A 151 16.01 10.84 4.72
CA LEU A 151 15.32 10.01 3.72
C LEU A 151 15.28 8.54 4.12
N LEU A 152 16.38 8.02 4.67
CA LEU A 152 16.46 6.64 5.16
C LEU A 152 15.48 6.41 6.32
N ILE A 153 15.38 7.35 7.26
CA ILE A 153 14.41 7.28 8.36
C ILE A 153 12.98 7.28 7.84
N THR A 154 12.62 8.22 6.97
CA THR A 154 11.24 8.28 6.47
C THR A 154 10.89 7.03 5.65
N SER A 155 11.84 6.54 4.86
CA SER A 155 11.72 5.27 4.14
C SER A 155 11.51 4.09 5.10
N PHE A 156 12.22 4.06 6.22
CA PHE A 156 12.06 3.03 7.24
C PHE A 156 10.68 3.09 7.91
N VAL A 157 10.16 4.29 8.19
CA VAL A 157 8.78 4.47 8.69
C VAL A 157 7.75 3.92 7.68
N LEU A 158 7.94 4.21 6.38
CA LEU A 158 7.09 3.64 5.33
C LEU A 158 7.10 2.10 5.31
N PHE A 159 8.26 1.49 5.58
CA PHE A 159 8.35 0.04 5.75
C PHE A 159 7.57 -0.47 6.97
N LEU A 160 7.63 0.21 8.11
CA LEU A 160 6.80 -0.16 9.26
C LEU A 160 5.30 -0.05 8.95
N CYS A 161 4.89 0.96 8.19
CA CYS A 161 3.51 1.06 7.70
C CYS A 161 3.15 -0.09 6.76
N LEU A 162 4.08 -0.56 5.92
CA LEU A 162 3.88 -1.72 5.06
C LEU A 162 3.70 -3.01 5.88
N CYS A 163 4.45 -3.19 6.98
CA CYS A 163 4.24 -4.30 7.92
C CYS A 163 2.86 -4.23 8.57
N ALA A 164 2.43 -3.04 9.01
CA ALA A 164 1.08 -2.85 9.58
C ALA A 164 -0.02 -3.14 8.54
N LEU A 165 0.21 -2.80 7.28
CA LEU A 165 -0.70 -3.07 6.17
C LEU A 165 -0.82 -4.58 5.89
N SER A 166 0.31 -5.30 5.93
CA SER A 166 0.31 -6.77 5.81
C SER A 166 -0.47 -7.42 6.96
N ALA A 167 -0.23 -7.00 8.20
CA ALA A 167 -1.00 -7.47 9.36
C ALA A 167 -2.50 -7.16 9.23
N PHE A 168 -2.86 -5.96 8.76
CA PHE A 168 -4.25 -5.58 8.52
C PHE A 168 -4.95 -6.52 7.52
N TYR A 169 -4.33 -6.78 6.37
CA TYR A 169 -4.94 -7.64 5.34
C TYR A 169 -4.94 -9.12 5.71
N PHE A 170 -3.94 -9.57 6.47
CA PHE A 170 -3.94 -10.90 7.08
C PHE A 170 -5.14 -11.07 8.01
N THR A 171 -5.31 -10.15 8.97
CA THR A 171 -6.45 -10.19 9.92
C THR A 171 -7.78 -10.03 9.19
N ASN A 172 -7.88 -9.15 8.20
CA ASN A 172 -9.10 -9.01 7.40
C ASN A 172 -9.46 -10.31 6.65
N GLY A 173 -8.46 -10.99 6.09
CA GLY A 173 -8.64 -12.29 5.46
C GLY A 173 -9.10 -13.35 6.47
N LEU A 174 -8.44 -13.44 7.62
CA LEU A 174 -8.80 -14.37 8.69
C LEU A 174 -10.24 -14.16 9.19
N LEU A 175 -10.61 -12.91 9.49
CA LEU A 175 -11.96 -12.57 9.97
C LEU A 175 -13.03 -12.86 8.92
N SER A 176 -12.71 -12.76 7.62
CA SER A 176 -13.66 -13.13 6.56
C SER A 176 -14.00 -14.64 6.51
N PHE A 177 -13.27 -15.48 7.24
CA PHE A 177 -13.62 -16.89 7.46
C PHE A 177 -14.31 -17.15 8.81
N ILE A 178 -14.02 -16.32 9.83
CA ILE A 178 -14.41 -16.58 11.22
C ILE A 178 -15.62 -15.74 11.65
N ASN A 179 -15.56 -14.43 11.43
CA ASN A 179 -16.58 -13.48 11.89
C ASN A 179 -16.67 -12.27 10.94
N LEU A 180 -17.78 -12.20 10.20
CA LEU A 180 -18.02 -11.13 9.22
C LEU A 180 -18.27 -9.76 9.89
N ASP A 181 -18.89 -9.72 11.06
CA ASP A 181 -19.17 -8.46 11.76
C ASP A 181 -17.86 -7.77 12.18
N ASP A 182 -16.95 -8.54 12.79
CA ASP A 182 -15.61 -8.05 13.17
C ASP A 182 -14.79 -7.65 11.94
N MET A 183 -14.93 -8.38 10.82
CA MET A 183 -14.29 -8.00 9.56
C MET A 183 -14.78 -6.62 9.09
N TYR A 184 -16.08 -6.35 9.13
CA TYR A 184 -16.62 -5.05 8.75
C TYR A 184 -16.15 -3.94 9.69
N VAL A 185 -16.08 -4.20 10.99
CA VAL A 185 -15.53 -3.25 11.99
C VAL A 185 -14.06 -2.96 11.70
N LEU A 186 -13.24 -3.97 11.43
CA LEU A 186 -11.82 -3.78 11.11
C LEU A 186 -11.65 -2.92 9.85
N ARG A 187 -12.45 -3.17 8.81
CA ARG A 187 -12.40 -2.43 7.54
C ARG A 187 -12.66 -0.94 7.67
N MET A 188 -13.40 -0.53 8.70
CA MET A 188 -13.60 0.89 9.00
C MET A 188 -12.28 1.57 9.35
N HIS A 189 -11.37 0.87 10.03
CA HIS A 189 -10.10 1.41 10.52
C HIS A 189 -8.96 1.34 9.49
N TYR A 190 -9.26 0.96 8.25
CA TYR A 190 -8.28 0.93 7.16
C TYR A 190 -7.53 2.27 7.00
N TYR A 191 -8.19 3.40 7.26
CA TYR A 191 -7.57 4.72 7.19
C TYR A 191 -6.38 4.87 8.13
N CYS A 192 -6.38 4.18 9.29
CA CYS A 192 -5.27 4.24 10.26
C CYS A 192 -3.95 3.76 9.65
N VAL A 193 -4.02 2.85 8.68
CA VAL A 193 -2.83 2.25 8.06
C VAL A 193 -2.52 2.91 6.71
N SER A 194 -3.54 3.30 5.94
CA SER A 194 -3.34 3.88 4.59
C SER A 194 -2.98 5.36 4.59
N ILE A 195 -3.53 6.16 5.53
CA ILE A 195 -3.25 7.61 5.59
C ILE A 195 -1.76 7.88 5.84
N PRO A 196 -1.07 7.21 6.79
CA PRO A 196 0.36 7.40 6.98
C PRO A 196 1.17 7.18 5.70
N ILE A 197 0.90 6.11 4.96
CA ILE A 197 1.61 5.81 3.70
C ILE A 197 1.35 6.89 2.65
N SER A 198 0.10 7.34 2.54
CA SER A 198 -0.31 8.36 1.57
C SER A 198 0.29 9.74 1.87
N LEU A 199 0.36 10.13 3.15
CA LEU A 199 0.90 11.42 3.56
C LEU A 199 2.42 11.45 3.53
N LEU A 200 3.09 10.40 4.01
CA LEU A 200 4.55 10.36 4.08
C LEU A 200 5.20 10.39 2.70
N ASN A 201 4.55 9.84 1.66
CA ASN A 201 5.08 9.81 0.30
C ASN A 201 5.37 11.21 -0.30
N PRO A 202 4.45 12.20 -0.28
CA PRO A 202 4.74 13.59 -0.67
C PRO A 202 5.71 14.32 0.26
N TRP A 203 5.65 14.09 1.57
CA TRP A 203 6.59 14.71 2.52
C TRP A 203 8.03 14.26 2.27
N CYS A 204 8.26 13.01 1.81
CA CYS A 204 9.57 12.56 1.32
C CYS A 204 10.11 13.44 0.18
N LEU A 205 9.25 13.92 -0.73
CA LEU A 205 9.63 14.78 -1.85
C LEU A 205 9.82 16.25 -1.43
N LEU A 206 9.02 16.75 -0.48
CA LEU A 206 9.14 18.12 0.03
C LEU A 206 10.37 18.31 0.93
N LEU A 207 10.67 17.36 1.79
CA LEU A 207 11.87 17.39 2.65
C LEU A 207 13.17 17.23 1.84
N THR A 208 13.11 16.67 0.63
CA THR A 208 14.25 16.56 -0.28
C THR A 208 14.42 17.76 -1.20
N SER A 209 13.33 18.33 -1.71
CA SER A 209 13.37 19.51 -2.59
C SER A 209 13.71 20.80 -1.85
N SER A 210 13.31 20.96 -0.58
CA SER A 210 13.60 22.16 0.23
C SER A 210 15.07 22.34 0.64
N LYS A 211 15.97 21.47 0.18
CA LYS A 211 17.42 21.54 0.43
C LYS A 211 18.26 21.53 -0.86
N LEU A 212 17.62 21.73 -2.02
CA LEU A 212 18.25 22.17 -3.27
C LEU A 212 18.16 23.69 -3.36
#